data_AF-A0AAZ3SV25-F1
#
_entry.id   AF-A0AAZ3SV25-F1
#
_cell.length_a   1.000
_cell.length_b   1.000
_cell.length_c   1.000
_cell.angle_alpha   90.00
_cell.angle_beta   90.00
_cell.angle_gamma   90.00
#
_symmetry.space_group_name_H-M   'P 1'
#
loop_
_entity.id
_entity.type
_entity.pdbx_description
1 polymer ?
#
loop_
_entity_poly.entity_id
_entity_poly.type
_entity_poly.pdbx_seq_one_letter_code
_entity_poly.pdbx_strand_id
1 'polypeptide(L)'
;MISDQTCILFHEYTNEINYINIISGTGCASYVGFQGGAQSLYFGRACNVGNLCHELMHALGLHHEHTRPDRDQYVTIQWDNVVPGYSHQHNILNHLTGITCGSGAGLVNLSPEELQCRI
;
A
#
# COMPACT_ATOMS: atom_id res chain seq x y z
N MET A 1 -14.91 4.85 -6.26
CA MET A 1 -13.48 4.71 -6.64
C MET A 1 -12.95 3.29 -6.44
N ILE A 2 -13.08 2.67 -5.26
CA ILE A 2 -12.81 1.22 -5.08
C ILE A 2 -14.08 0.38 -5.32
N SER A 3 -15.19 0.70 -4.65
CA SER A 3 -16.46 -0.06 -4.77
C SER A 3 -17.12 0.02 -6.16
N ASP A 4 -16.76 1.01 -6.97
CA ASP A 4 -17.26 1.12 -8.35
C ASP A 4 -16.52 0.21 -9.33
N GLN A 5 -15.33 -0.27 -8.94
CA GLN A 5 -14.42 -1.05 -9.80
C GLN A 5 -14.21 -2.47 -9.27
N THR A 6 -14.75 -2.78 -8.09
CA THR A 6 -14.53 -4.04 -7.39
C THR A 6 -15.80 -4.49 -6.69
N CYS A 7 -15.83 -5.73 -6.20
CA CYS A 7 -16.91 -6.21 -5.33
C CYS A 7 -16.76 -5.80 -3.86
N ILE A 8 -15.80 -4.92 -3.53
CA ILE A 8 -15.55 -4.49 -2.15
C ILE A 8 -16.52 -3.38 -1.78
N LEU A 9 -17.22 -3.57 -0.67
CA LEU A 9 -18.18 -2.61 -0.13
C LEU A 9 -17.68 -2.08 1.21
N PHE A 10 -17.84 -0.78 1.43
CA PHE A 10 -17.59 -0.13 2.71
C PHE A 10 -18.93 0.29 3.31
N HIS A 11 -19.10 0.06 4.60
CA HIS A 11 -20.22 0.58 5.36
C HIS A 11 -19.70 1.22 6.65
N GLU A 12 -20.51 2.10 7.24
CA GLU A 12 -20.16 2.71 8.50
C GLU A 12 -20.09 1.65 9.60
N TYR A 13 -19.11 1.81 10.48
CA TYR A 13 -18.91 0.96 11.64
C TYR A 13 -20.15 1.01 12.54
N THR A 14 -20.55 -0.16 13.04
CA THR A 14 -21.61 -0.29 14.04
C THR A 14 -21.09 -0.95 15.30
N ASN A 15 -20.81 -2.26 15.26
CA ASN A 15 -20.38 -3.08 16.39
C ASN A 15 -19.47 -4.25 15.93
N GLU A 16 -18.91 -4.17 14.73
CA GLU A 16 -18.04 -5.21 14.18
C GLU A 16 -16.78 -5.35 15.02
N ILE A 17 -16.34 -6.58 15.28
CA ILE A 17 -15.10 -6.83 16.04
C ILE A 17 -13.89 -6.30 15.26
N ASN A 18 -13.92 -6.45 13.94
CA ASN A 18 -12.83 -6.06 13.06
C ASN A 18 -13.28 -4.95 12.13
N TYR A 19 -12.55 -3.85 12.13
CA TYR A 19 -12.88 -2.69 11.31
C TYR A 19 -11.65 -1.82 11.08
N ILE A 20 -11.71 -0.99 10.03
CA ILE A 20 -10.71 0.04 9.77
C ILE A 20 -11.08 1.28 10.59
N ASN A 21 -10.18 1.70 11.46
CA ASN A 21 -10.30 2.94 12.21
C ASN A 21 -9.45 4.03 11.54
N ILE A 22 -10.09 4.94 10.80
CA ILE A 22 -9.40 6.03 10.12
C ILE A 22 -9.09 7.13 11.13
N ILE A 23 -7.81 7.38 11.38
CA ILE A 23 -7.34 8.35 12.38
C ILE A 23 -6.39 9.37 11.75
N SER A 24 -6.31 10.55 12.35
CA SER A 24 -5.36 11.57 11.88
C SER A 24 -3.92 11.18 12.22
N GLY A 25 -3.03 11.30 11.23
CA GLY A 25 -1.60 11.03 11.37
C GLY A 25 -0.73 12.14 10.79
N THR A 26 0.59 11.99 10.88
CA THR A 26 1.55 12.89 10.22
C THR A 26 1.77 12.55 8.74
N GLY A 27 1.39 11.35 8.31
CA GLY A 27 1.46 10.85 6.94
C GLY A 27 0.31 9.92 6.60
N CYS A 28 0.41 9.24 5.45
CA CYS A 28 -0.55 8.24 5.00
C CYS A 28 0.06 6.86 5.23
N ALA A 29 -0.65 5.97 5.92
CA ALA A 29 -0.17 4.61 6.18
C ALA A 29 -1.31 3.67 6.60
N SER A 30 -1.19 2.40 6.25
CA SER A 30 -2.01 1.31 6.77
C SER A 30 -1.17 0.05 6.99
N TYR A 31 -1.65 -0.82 7.86
CA TYR A 31 -1.18 -2.19 7.91
C TYR A 31 -1.55 -2.95 6.62
N VAL A 32 -0.73 -3.93 6.25
CA VAL A 32 -1.03 -4.80 5.11
C VAL A 32 -1.86 -6.00 5.56
N GLY A 33 -3.08 -6.10 5.02
CA GLY A 33 -4.01 -7.19 5.29
C GLY A 33 -4.70 -7.09 6.65
N PHE A 34 -5.51 -8.10 6.93
CA PHE A 34 -6.31 -8.20 8.14
C PHE A 34 -5.42 -8.42 9.38
N GLN A 35 -5.48 -7.49 10.33
CA GLN A 35 -4.73 -7.59 11.60
C GLN A 35 -5.53 -8.21 12.75
N GLY A 36 -6.86 -8.23 12.64
CA GLY A 36 -7.76 -8.54 13.76
C GLY A 36 -8.01 -7.35 14.68
N GLY A 37 -9.23 -7.25 15.20
CA GLY A 37 -9.68 -6.11 16.00
C GLY A 37 -9.79 -4.82 15.20
N ALA A 38 -9.80 -3.69 15.91
CA ALA A 38 -9.70 -2.36 15.31
C ALA A 38 -8.28 -2.15 14.76
N GLN A 39 -8.15 -1.94 13.45
CA GLN A 39 -6.86 -1.61 12.83
C GLN A 39 -6.83 -0.16 12.36
N SER A 40 -5.74 0.54 12.67
CA SER A 40 -5.61 1.96 12.35
C SER A 40 -5.19 2.18 10.90
N LEU A 41 -5.85 3.13 10.23
CA LEU A 41 -5.42 3.71 8.96
C LEU A 41 -5.14 5.20 9.21
N TYR A 42 -3.91 5.62 8.95
CA TYR A 42 -3.46 6.98 9.19
C TYR A 42 -3.75 7.85 7.97
N PHE A 43 -4.51 8.93 8.18
CA PHE A 43 -4.83 9.91 7.16
C PHE A 43 -4.41 11.31 7.63
N GLY A 44 -3.21 11.71 7.24
CA GLY A 44 -2.66 13.02 7.55
C GLY A 44 -3.17 14.14 6.64
N ARG A 45 -2.90 15.38 7.03
CA ARG A 45 -3.35 16.58 6.32
C ARG A 45 -2.87 16.67 4.86
N ALA A 46 -1.70 16.09 4.57
CA ALA A 46 -1.13 16.07 3.22
C ALA A 46 -1.71 14.94 2.34
N CYS A 47 -2.45 14.00 2.92
CA CYS A 47 -3.03 12.88 2.19
C CYS A 47 -4.23 13.34 1.36
N ASN A 48 -4.32 12.84 0.13
CA ASN A 48 -5.47 13.04 -0.74
C ASN A 48 -6.29 11.74 -0.87
N VAL A 49 -7.38 11.80 -1.65
CA VAL A 49 -8.27 10.63 -1.85
C VAL A 49 -7.54 9.45 -2.51
N GLY A 50 -6.56 9.71 -3.38
CA GLY A 50 -5.70 8.69 -3.97
C GLY A 50 -4.84 7.98 -2.91
N ASN A 51 -4.25 8.72 -1.97
CA ASN A 51 -3.57 8.12 -0.82
C ASN A 51 -4.53 7.27 0.01
N LEU A 52 -5.74 7.76 0.30
CA LEU A 52 -6.72 6.95 1.05
C LEU A 52 -7.03 5.63 0.33
N CYS A 53 -7.21 5.65 -0.99
CA CYS A 53 -7.42 4.42 -1.75
C CYS A 53 -6.21 3.48 -1.70
N HIS A 54 -5.00 4.02 -1.79
CA HIS A 54 -3.76 3.25 -1.64
C HIS A 54 -3.67 2.59 -0.25
N GLU A 55 -3.95 3.32 0.82
CA GLU A 55 -3.92 2.77 2.18
C GLU A 55 -5.02 1.74 2.42
N LEU A 56 -6.21 1.92 1.81
CA LEU A 56 -7.27 0.91 1.84
C LEU A 56 -6.85 -0.36 1.08
N MET A 57 -6.11 -0.24 -0.01
CA MET A 57 -5.53 -1.39 -0.73
C MET A 57 -4.51 -2.14 0.14
N HIS A 58 -3.68 -1.44 0.91
CA HIS A 58 -2.84 -2.07 1.92
C HIS A 58 -3.69 -2.83 2.94
N ALA A 59 -4.72 -2.23 3.52
CA ALA A 59 -5.61 -2.91 4.45
C ALA A 59 -6.27 -4.18 3.87
N LEU A 60 -6.54 -4.19 2.57
CA LEU A 60 -7.07 -5.35 1.82
C LEU A 60 -6.01 -6.43 1.54
N GLY A 61 -4.73 -6.15 1.79
CA GLY A 61 -3.63 -7.11 1.69
C GLY A 61 -2.68 -6.87 0.54
N LEU A 62 -2.79 -5.77 -0.21
CA LEU A 62 -1.86 -5.47 -1.30
C LEU A 62 -0.55 -4.91 -0.75
N HIS A 63 0.58 -5.43 -1.24
CA HIS A 63 1.90 -4.87 -0.99
C HIS A 63 2.29 -3.86 -2.06
N HIS A 64 3.35 -3.08 -1.81
CA HIS A 64 3.91 -2.21 -2.83
C HIS A 64 4.42 -3.02 -4.03
N GLU A 65 4.12 -2.57 -5.23
CA GLU A 65 4.41 -3.29 -6.46
C GLU A 65 5.92 -3.54 -6.68
N HIS A 66 6.77 -2.58 -6.28
CA HIS A 66 8.24 -2.70 -6.43
C HIS A 66 8.89 -3.72 -5.47
N THR A 67 8.10 -4.32 -4.58
CA THR A 67 8.54 -5.36 -3.63
C THR A 67 8.21 -6.77 -4.11
N ARG A 68 7.62 -6.90 -5.30
CA ARG A 68 7.31 -8.19 -5.93
C ARG A 68 8.56 -9.07 -6.12
N PRO A 69 8.41 -10.40 -6.03
CA PRO A 69 9.49 -11.35 -6.30
C PRO A 69 10.14 -11.24 -7.68
N ASP A 70 9.37 -10.81 -8.69
CA ASP A 70 9.80 -10.68 -10.07
C ASP A 70 10.16 -9.24 -10.47
N ARG A 71 10.19 -8.29 -9.52
CA ARG A 71 10.36 -6.86 -9.82
C ARG A 71 11.65 -6.55 -10.58
N ASP A 72 12.73 -7.31 -10.34
CA ASP A 72 14.04 -7.11 -10.99
C ASP A 72 13.98 -7.38 -12.50
N GLN A 73 12.90 -7.99 -13.02
CA GLN A 73 12.65 -8.11 -14.46
C GLN A 73 12.13 -6.81 -15.11
N TYR A 74 11.64 -5.86 -14.31
CA TYR A 74 10.94 -4.66 -14.78
C TYR A 74 11.59 -3.36 -14.32
N VAL A 75 12.17 -3.33 -13.12
CA VAL A 75 12.78 -2.14 -12.51
C VAL A 75 14.12 -2.47 -11.87
N THR A 76 15.02 -1.48 -11.84
CA THR A 76 16.30 -1.57 -11.13
C THR A 76 16.33 -0.53 -10.02
N ILE A 77 16.61 -0.96 -8.79
CA ILE A 77 16.77 -0.04 -7.66
C ILE A 77 18.19 0.53 -7.68
N GLN A 78 18.29 1.86 -7.78
CA GLN A 78 19.57 2.57 -7.60
C GLN A 78 19.86 2.71 -6.11
N TRP A 79 20.47 1.69 -5.51
CA TRP A 79 20.69 1.60 -4.06
C TRP A 79 21.48 2.78 -3.49
N ASP A 80 22.38 3.38 -4.26
CA ASP A 80 23.16 4.56 -3.85
C ASP A 80 22.29 5.82 -3.64
N ASN A 81 21.10 5.86 -4.24
CA ASN A 81 20.14 6.96 -4.08
C ASN A 81 19.12 6.67 -2.95
N VAL A 82 19.17 5.49 -2.33
CA VAL A 82 18.27 5.15 -1.22
C VAL A 82 18.80 5.79 0.05
N VAL A 83 17.92 6.49 0.77
CA VAL A 83 18.26 7.11 2.06
C VAL A 83 18.80 6.03 3.02
N PRO A 84 19.98 6.23 3.63
CA PRO A 84 20.54 5.28 4.58
C PRO A 84 19.53 4.90 5.69
N GLY A 85 19.37 3.60 5.94
CA GLY A 85 18.39 3.05 6.87
C GLY A 85 17.04 2.64 6.25
N TYR A 86 16.75 3.06 5.01
CA TYR A 86 15.48 2.78 4.32
C TYR A 86 15.57 1.70 3.23
N SER A 87 16.73 1.04 3.09
CA SER A 87 16.93 -0.04 2.11
C SER A 87 15.92 -1.17 2.27
N HIS A 88 15.54 -1.49 3.51
CA HIS A 88 14.57 -2.55 3.82
C HIS A 88 13.19 -2.35 3.16
N GLN A 89 12.78 -1.11 2.85
CA GLN A 89 11.51 -0.80 2.18
C GLN A 89 11.48 -1.16 0.70
N HIS A 90 12.64 -1.51 0.13
CA HIS A 90 12.81 -1.85 -1.29
C HIS A 90 13.19 -3.33 -1.48
N ASN A 91 13.19 -4.11 -0.39
CA ASN A 91 13.47 -5.53 -0.43
C ASN A 91 12.30 -6.29 -1.07
N ILE A 92 12.67 -7.36 -1.77
CA ILE A 92 11.70 -8.33 -2.28
C ILE A 92 11.04 -9.07 -1.11
N LEU A 93 9.74 -9.28 -1.21
CA LEU A 93 8.97 -10.08 -0.25
C LEU A 93 9.20 -11.58 -0.48
N ASN A 94 9.93 -12.21 0.45
CA ASN A 94 10.27 -13.64 0.40
C ASN A 94 9.19 -14.57 0.99
N HIS A 95 8.15 -14.01 1.60
CA HIS A 95 6.99 -14.74 2.12
C HIS A 95 5.73 -14.00 1.67
N LEU A 96 4.87 -14.67 0.90
CA LEU A 96 3.61 -14.10 0.41
C LEU A 96 2.56 -14.12 1.52
N THR A 97 2.73 -13.26 2.54
CA THR A 97 1.64 -12.90 3.45
C THR A 97 0.93 -11.68 2.85
N GLY A 98 0.07 -11.90 1.85
CA GLY A 98 -0.66 -10.83 1.17
C GLY A 98 -0.77 -11.06 -0.35
N ILE A 99 -1.43 -10.12 -1.03
CA ILE A 99 -1.63 -10.12 -2.48
C ILE A 99 -0.59 -9.17 -3.10
N THR A 100 -0.04 -9.54 -4.24
CA THR A 100 0.74 -8.61 -5.09
C THR A 100 -0.10 -8.27 -6.31
N CYS A 101 -0.04 -7.02 -6.80
CA CYS A 101 -0.74 -6.70 -8.05
C CYS A 101 -0.04 -7.42 -9.21
N GLY A 102 -0.76 -7.77 -10.28
CA GLY A 102 -0.23 -8.42 -11.48
C GLY A 102 0.40 -7.43 -12.46
N SER A 103 1.31 -7.89 -13.32
CA SER A 103 2.22 -7.03 -14.08
C SER A 103 1.50 -6.25 -15.19
N GLY A 104 1.38 -4.93 -15.00
CA GLY A 104 1.23 -3.96 -16.08
C GLY A 104 2.61 -3.39 -16.42
N ALA A 105 3.11 -3.63 -17.63
CA ALA A 105 4.42 -3.15 -18.06
C ALA A 105 4.46 -1.61 -18.10
N GLY A 106 5.33 -1.00 -17.29
CA GLY A 106 5.63 0.43 -17.33
C GLY A 106 7.04 0.69 -16.77
N LEU A 107 7.88 1.36 -17.55
CA LEU A 107 9.20 1.85 -17.10
C LEU A 107 8.96 2.99 -16.10
N VAL A 108 9.28 2.79 -14.82
CA VAL A 108 9.19 3.86 -13.80
C VAL A 108 10.59 4.18 -13.29
N ASN A 109 10.98 5.43 -13.46
CA ASN A 109 12.17 6.01 -12.86
C ASN A 109 11.76 6.54 -11.50
N LEU A 110 12.16 5.88 -10.41
CA LEU A 110 11.48 6.01 -9.11
C LEU A 110 12.10 7.11 -8.24
N SER A 111 11.34 8.17 -8.00
CA SER A 111 11.53 9.08 -6.86
C SER A 111 10.71 8.60 -5.64
N PRO A 112 11.06 9.00 -4.40
CA PRO A 112 10.42 8.49 -3.17
C PRO A 112 8.90 8.72 -3.05
N GLU A 113 8.32 9.54 -3.91
CA GLU A 113 6.91 9.97 -3.85
C GLU A 113 5.99 9.26 -4.87
N GLU A 114 6.53 8.43 -5.78
CA GLU A 114 5.78 7.89 -6.92
C GLU A 114 5.24 6.45 -6.74
N LEU A 115 5.35 5.87 -5.54
CA LEU A 115 4.93 4.50 -5.24
C LEU A 115 3.42 4.31 -5.04
N GLN A 116 2.59 5.17 -5.64
CA GLN A 116 1.17 4.90 -5.74
C GLN A 116 0.94 3.89 -6.86
N CYS A 117 0.46 2.70 -6.49
CA CYS A 117 -0.15 1.75 -7.41
C CYS A 117 -1.15 2.53 -8.29
N ARG A 118 -0.79 2.80 -9.55
CA ARG A 118 -1.71 3.42 -10.50
C ARG A 118 -2.76 2.37 -10.80
N ILE A 119 -3.97 2.60 -10.28
CA ILE A 119 -5.20 1.89 -10.66
C ILE A 119 -5.61 2.39 -12.05
#